data_AF-A0A2E9ASN9-F1
#
_entry.id   AF-A0A2E9ASN9-F1
#
_cell.length_a   1.000
_cell.length_b   1.000
_cell.length_c   1.000
_cell.angle_alpha   90.00
_cell.angle_beta   90.00
_cell.angle_gamma   90.00
#
_symmetry.space_group_name_H-M   'P 1'
#
loop_
_entity.id
_entity.type
_entity.pdbx_description
1 polymer ?
#
loop_
_entity_poly.entity_id
_entity_poly.type
_entity_poly.pdbx_seq_one_letter_code
_entity_poly.pdbx_strand_id
1 'polypeptide(L)'
;MAKGAAARAAARRQRDKWKSKRWYSIRAPRNPWSFKVIGETMAEEEEMLIGRHYEILQYELDGDFSKMNVKVQFRINEVIG
;
A
#
# COMPACT_ATOMS: atom_id res chain seq x y z
N MET A 1 -37.02 17.26 -10.15
CA MET A 1 -36.61 16.02 -9.45
C MET A 1 -35.61 15.25 -10.34
N ALA A 2 -34.30 15.37 -10.11
CA ALA A 2 -33.28 14.72 -10.94
C ALA A 2 -32.01 14.25 -10.18
N LYS A 3 -32.04 14.23 -8.84
CA LYS A 3 -30.86 13.85 -8.02
C LYS A 3 -30.52 12.35 -8.08
N GLY A 4 -31.49 11.49 -8.39
CA GLY A 4 -31.31 10.02 -8.32
C GLY A 4 -30.58 9.37 -9.51
N ALA A 5 -30.65 9.94 -10.72
CA ALA A 5 -29.95 9.38 -11.88
C ALA A 5 -28.44 9.71 -11.86
N ALA A 6 -28.11 10.97 -11.56
CA ALA A 6 -26.72 11.41 -11.40
C ALA A 6 -26.02 10.68 -10.23
N ALA A 7 -26.69 10.51 -9.09
CA ALA A 7 -26.16 9.77 -7.96
C ALA A 7 -25.88 8.29 -8.29
N ARG A 8 -26.77 7.62 -9.04
CA ARG A 8 -26.57 6.24 -9.48
C ARG A 8 -25.40 6.10 -10.47
N ALA A 9 -25.25 7.05 -11.40
CA ALA A 9 -24.12 7.07 -12.34
C ALA A 9 -22.78 7.32 -11.62
N ALA A 10 -22.75 8.23 -10.64
CA ALA A 10 -21.56 8.48 -9.82
C ALA A 10 -21.17 7.25 -8.98
N ALA A 11 -22.14 6.57 -8.36
CA ALA A 11 -21.91 5.35 -7.60
C ALA A 11 -21.37 4.20 -8.48
N ARG A 12 -21.86 4.06 -9.72
CA ARG A 12 -21.31 3.10 -10.69
C ARG A 12 -19.85 3.42 -11.04
N ARG A 13 -19.55 4.68 -11.39
CA ARG A 13 -18.17 5.15 -11.65
C ARG A 13 -17.25 4.89 -10.46
N GLN A 14 -17.73 5.08 -9.22
CA GLN A 14 -16.97 4.77 -8.02
C GLN A 14 -16.75 3.26 -7.82
N ARG A 15 -17.74 2.42 -8.13
CA ARG A 15 -17.60 0.96 -8.08
C ARG A 15 -16.57 0.44 -9.09
N ASP A 16 -16.52 1.04 -10.27
CA ASP A 16 -15.54 0.66 -11.29
C ASP A 16 -14.10 0.99 -10.86
N LYS A 17 -13.90 2.06 -10.09
CA LYS A 17 -12.57 2.38 -9.50
C LYS A 17 -12.06 1.36 -8.49
N TRP A 18 -12.93 0.54 -7.89
CA TRP A 18 -12.46 -0.55 -7.04
C TRP A 18 -11.90 -1.70 -7.89
N LYS A 19 -12.55 -1.99 -9.01
CA LYS A 19 -12.14 -3.05 -9.94
C LYS A 19 -10.84 -2.70 -10.67
N SER A 20 -10.52 -1.43 -10.85
CA SER A 20 -9.28 -1.00 -11.50
C SER A 20 -8.05 -1.14 -10.60
N LYS A 21 -8.22 -1.25 -9.28
CA LYS A 21 -7.10 -1.38 -8.35
C LYS A 21 -6.41 -2.73 -8.48
N ARG A 22 -5.08 -2.71 -8.41
CA ARG A 22 -4.21 -3.88 -8.39
C ARG A 22 -3.50 -3.96 -7.05
N TRP A 23 -3.17 -5.19 -6.65
CA TRP A 23 -2.36 -5.46 -5.47
C TRP A 23 -0.88 -5.35 -5.81
N TYR A 24 -0.13 -4.69 -4.93
CA TYR A 24 1.31 -4.51 -5.02
C TYR A 24 1.96 -5.00 -3.73
N SER A 25 3.04 -5.78 -3.85
CA SER A 25 3.86 -6.18 -2.71
C SER A 25 4.84 -5.06 -2.32
N ILE A 26 4.85 -4.65 -1.06
CA ILE A 26 5.85 -3.73 -0.52
C ILE A 26 7.05 -4.55 -0.05
N ARG A 27 8.24 -4.20 -0.54
CA ARG A 27 9.50 -4.85 -0.17
C ARG A 27 10.36 -3.90 0.65
N ALA A 28 11.02 -4.44 1.67
CA ALA A 28 12.03 -3.72 2.44
C ALA A 28 13.25 -3.37 1.57
N PRO A 29 14.11 -2.43 2.01
CA PRO A 29 15.39 -2.17 1.36
C PRO A 29 16.30 -3.41 1.29
N ARG A 30 17.26 -3.38 0.35
CA ARG A 30 18.25 -4.47 0.16
C ARG A 30 19.04 -4.78 1.43
N ASN A 31 19.47 -3.77 2.18
CA ASN A 31 20.22 -3.94 3.41
C ASN A 31 19.47 -3.20 4.53
N PRO A 32 19.18 -3.83 5.69
CA PRO A 32 19.58 -5.19 6.12
C PRO A 32 18.61 -6.33 5.73
N TRP A 33 17.46 -6.05 5.12
CA TRP A 33 16.37 -7.05 4.99
C TRP A 33 16.26 -7.77 3.64
N SER A 34 17.25 -7.63 2.74
CA SER A 34 17.34 -8.39 1.48
C SER A 34 16.06 -8.43 0.65
N PHE A 35 15.36 -7.29 0.52
CA PHE A 35 14.08 -7.17 -0.19
C PHE A 35 12.95 -8.06 0.33
N LYS A 36 12.97 -8.41 1.62
CA LYS A 36 11.86 -9.11 2.29
C LYS A 36 10.54 -8.41 2.01
N VAL A 37 9.49 -9.17 1.70
CA VAL A 37 8.13 -8.64 1.58
C VAL A 37 7.62 -8.30 2.97
N ILE A 38 7.20 -7.05 3.16
CA ILE A 38 6.78 -6.52 4.47
C ILE A 38 5.29 -6.18 4.53
N GLY A 39 4.61 -6.21 3.39
CA GLY A 39 3.20 -5.92 3.30
C GLY A 39 2.72 -5.81 1.88
N GLU A 40 1.46 -5.42 1.74
CA GLU A 40 0.80 -5.25 0.45
C GLU A 40 -0.02 -3.96 0.46
N THR A 41 -0.16 -3.34 -0.69
CA THR A 41 -1.00 -2.15 -0.86
C THR A 41 -1.70 -2.17 -2.20
N MET A 42 -2.82 -1.47 -2.29
CA MET A 42 -3.58 -1.36 -3.53
C MET A 42 -3.43 0.04 -4.14
N ALA A 43 -3.22 0.07 -5.45
CA ALA A 43 -3.23 1.29 -6.24
C ALA A 43 -3.88 1.06 -7.61
N GLU A 44 -4.35 2.12 -8.23
CA GLU A 44 -4.87 2.08 -9.60
C GLU A 44 -3.72 2.21 -10.60
N GLU A 45 -2.83 3.18 -10.35
CA GLU A 45 -1.60 3.42 -11.13
C GLU A 45 -0.36 3.35 -10.22
N GLU A 46 0.79 2.99 -10.79
CA GLU A 46 2.06 2.82 -10.06
C GLU A 46 2.57 4.13 -9.44
N GLU A 47 2.36 5.25 -10.14
CA GLU A 47 2.73 6.60 -9.69
C GLU A 47 2.07 6.96 -8.34
N MET A 48 0.90 6.39 -8.06
CA MET A 48 0.18 6.62 -6.79
C MET A 48 0.82 5.93 -5.59
N LEU A 49 1.79 5.02 -5.80
CA LEU A 49 2.49 4.30 -4.75
C LEU A 49 3.67 5.11 -4.21
N ILE A 50 4.33 5.88 -5.09
CA ILE A 50 5.52 6.66 -4.74
C ILE A 50 5.19 7.67 -3.64
N GLY A 51 6.00 7.69 -2.59
CA GLY A 51 5.82 8.58 -1.44
C GLY A 51 4.82 8.10 -0.39
N ARG A 52 4.15 6.96 -0.57
CA ARG A 52 3.36 6.35 0.51
C ARG A 52 4.26 5.92 1.66
N HIS A 53 3.73 6.08 2.87
CA HIS A 53 4.36 5.63 4.10
C HIS A 53 3.78 4.27 4.50
N TYR A 54 4.65 3.37 4.93
CA TYR A 54 4.26 2.07 5.47
C TYR A 54 4.93 1.88 6.82
N GLU A 55 4.15 1.60 7.85
CA GLU A 55 4.63 1.40 9.22
C GLU A 55 4.46 -0.07 9.61
N ILE A 56 5.48 -0.65 10.22
CA ILE A 56 5.47 -2.01 10.76
C ILE A 56 6.32 -2.05 12.04
N LEU A 57 6.10 -3.05 12.88
CA LEU A 57 6.91 -3.24 14.08
C LEU A 57 8.23 -3.93 13.71
N GLN A 58 9.32 -3.55 14.38
CA GLN A 58 10.65 -4.06 14.05
C GLN A 58 10.73 -5.59 14.18
N TYR A 59 10.09 -6.15 15.21
CA TYR A 59 10.08 -7.60 15.42
C TYR A 59 9.47 -8.38 14.25
N GLU A 60 8.54 -7.81 13.48
CA GLU A 60 7.95 -8.47 12.31
C GLU A 60 8.94 -8.54 11.13
N LEU A 61 9.95 -7.64 11.13
CA LEU A 61 10.99 -7.60 10.12
C LEU A 61 12.12 -8.59 10.40
N ASP A 62 12.68 -8.57 11.61
CA ASP A 62 13.89 -9.33 11.97
C ASP A 62 13.65 -10.49 12.95
N GLY A 63 12.47 -10.58 13.58
CA GLY A 63 12.13 -11.62 14.57
C GLY A 63 12.65 -11.33 15.98
N ASP A 64 13.19 -10.14 16.24
CA ASP A 64 13.76 -9.78 17.53
C ASP A 64 12.68 -9.25 18.50
N PHE A 65 12.23 -10.12 19.41
CA PHE A 65 11.22 -9.79 20.43
C PHE A 65 11.70 -8.77 21.46
N SER A 66 13.01 -8.48 21.56
CA SER A 66 13.48 -7.40 22.44
C SER A 66 13.06 -6.01 21.93
N LYS A 67 12.68 -5.90 20.65
CA LYS A 67 12.30 -4.66 19.97
C LYS A 67 10.82 -4.57 19.61
N MET A 68 9.95 -5.22 20.38
CA MET A 68 8.50 -5.21 20.12
C MET A 68 7.86 -3.81 20.13
N ASN A 69 8.43 -2.86 20.85
CA ASN A 69 7.95 -1.48 20.95
C ASN A 69 8.54 -0.54 19.89
N VAL A 70 9.45 -1.03 19.03
CA VAL A 70 10.10 -0.20 18.01
C VAL A 70 9.29 -0.25 16.73
N LYS A 71 8.89 0.94 16.26
CA LYS A 71 8.20 1.13 14.98
C LYS A 71 9.21 1.52 13.91
N VAL A 72 9.06 0.92 12.73
CA VAL A 72 9.86 1.26 11.54
C VAL A 72 8.93 1.84 10.49
N GLN A 73 9.28 3.01 9.99
CA GLN A 73 8.54 3.70 8.93
C GLN A 73 9.34 3.64 7.63
N PHE A 74 8.69 3.13 6.58
CA PHE A 74 9.22 3.06 5.23
C PHE A 74 8.51 4.07 4.34
N ARG A 75 9.24 4.57 3.34
CA ARG A 75 8.70 5.35 2.25
C ARG A 75 8.95 4.63 0.94
N ILE A 76 7.91 4.48 0.13
CA ILE A 76 8.04 3.89 -1.21
C ILE A 76 8.74 4.89 -2.12
N ASN A 77 9.90 4.50 -2.67
CA ASN A 77 10.70 5.34 -3.56
C ASN A 77 10.67 4.88 -5.02
N GLU A 78 10.44 3.59 -5.26
CA GLU A 78 10.41 3.00 -6.60
C GLU A 78 9.35 1.89 -6.66
N VAL A 79 8.85 1.62 -7.86
CA VAL A 79 7.97 0.51 -8.20
C VAL A 79 8.66 -0.29 -9.30
N ILE A 80 8.67 -1.62 -9.16
CA ILE A 80 9.25 -2.53 -10.14
C ILE A 80 8.07 -3.34 -10.71
N GLY A 81 7.81 -3.16 -12.00
CA GLY A 81 6.76 -3.80 -12.78
C GLY A 81 7.32 -4.49 -14.02
#